data_AF-A0A1F4AJ31-F1
#
_entry.id   AF-A0A1F4AJ31-F1
#
_cell.length_a   1.000
_cell.length_b   1.000
_cell.length_c   1.000
_cell.angle_alpha   90.00
_cell.angle_beta   90.00
_cell.angle_gamma   90.00
#
_symmetry.space_group_name_H-M   'P 1'
#
loop_
_entity.id
_entity.type
_entity.pdbx_description
1 polymer ?
#
loop_
_entity_poly.entity_id
_entity_poly.type
_entity_poly.pdbx_seq_one_letter_code
_entity_poly.pdbx_strand_id
1 'polypeptide(L)'
;MHTDFAFNIVNQMSFRVDSLQTLREMETRLKGEPGVTIQGPITHGNALSLYFRDPEGNRVELLIDTPWHVPQPYRIPVDLSTPDKDLWGFIEQKARATPGFKMRTEWQAEIK
;
A
#
# COMPACT_ATOMS: atom_id res chain seq x y z
N MET A 1 28.35 20.39 3.75
CA MET A 1 27.00 20.70 3.25
C MET A 1 26.02 20.38 4.36
N HIS A 2 25.37 21.41 4.92
CA HIS A 2 24.29 21.23 5.90
C HIS A 2 23.03 20.85 5.11
N THR A 3 22.57 19.60 5.22
CA THR A 3 21.22 19.24 4.79
C THR A 3 20.28 19.56 5.94
N ASP A 4 19.61 20.71 5.85
CA ASP A 4 18.41 21.00 6.63
C ASP A 4 17.39 19.90 6.33
N PHE A 5 17.12 19.02 7.28
CA PHE A 5 15.90 18.21 7.22
C PHE A 5 14.75 19.14 7.55
N ALA A 6 14.24 19.81 6.51
CA ALA A 6 13.09 20.70 6.61
C ALA A 6 11.92 19.95 7.27
N PHE A 7 11.38 20.56 8.32
CA PHE A 7 10.17 20.12 8.98
C PHE A 7 9.06 19.89 7.94
N ASN A 8 8.74 18.63 7.63
CA ASN A 8 7.69 18.31 6.66
C ASN A 8 6.35 18.15 7.40
N ILE A 9 5.47 19.15 7.25
CA ILE A 9 4.12 19.14 7.85
C ILE A 9 3.28 17.99 7.27
N VAL A 10 3.59 17.53 6.06
CA VAL A 10 2.91 16.42 5.39
C VAL A 10 3.69 15.12 5.65
N ASN A 11 3.09 14.22 6.43
CA ASN A 11 3.69 12.91 6.73
C ASN A 11 3.80 12.01 5.47
N GLN A 12 2.75 12.00 4.63
CA GLN A 12 2.71 11.26 3.36
C GLN A 12 1.61 11.78 2.42
N MET A 13 1.75 11.48 1.14
CA MET A 13 0.70 11.65 0.12
C MET A 13 0.27 10.29 -0.42
N SER A 14 -1.03 10.03 -0.48
CA SER A 14 -1.58 8.74 -0.94
C SER A 14 -2.48 8.94 -2.15
N PHE A 15 -2.24 8.15 -3.21
CA PHE A 15 -3.00 8.18 -4.45
C PHE A 15 -3.63 6.82 -4.70
N ARG A 16 -4.90 6.82 -5.12
CA ARG A 16 -5.57 5.59 -5.56
C ARG A 16 -5.17 5.28 -7.00
N VAL A 17 -4.92 4.01 -7.27
CA VAL A 17 -4.76 3.49 -8.63
C VAL A 17 -5.91 2.56 -8.97
N ASP A 18 -6.16 2.39 -10.26
CA ASP A 18 -7.32 1.67 -10.79
C ASP A 18 -7.15 0.14 -10.79
N SER A 19 -5.92 -0.36 -10.86
CA SER A 19 -5.66 -1.79 -11.05
C SER A 19 -4.31 -2.25 -10.49
N LEU A 20 -4.20 -3.56 -10.26
CA LEU A 20 -2.93 -4.22 -9.91
C LEU A 20 -1.88 -4.08 -11.03
N GLN A 21 -2.34 -4.09 -12.29
CA GLN A 21 -1.47 -3.85 -13.43
C GLN A 21 -0.82 -2.46 -13.35
N THR A 22 -1.61 -1.42 -13.14
CA THR A 22 -1.10 -0.04 -12.96
C THR A 22 -0.11 0.03 -11.81
N LEU A 23 -0.40 -0.62 -10.67
CA LEU A 23 0.51 -0.65 -9.54
C LEU A 23 1.88 -1.28 -9.87
N ARG A 24 1.88 -2.39 -10.63
CA ARG A 24 3.12 -3.05 -11.10
C ARG A 24 3.88 -2.24 -12.15
N GLU A 25 3.17 -1.61 -13.08
CA GLU A 25 3.78 -0.72 -14.06
C GLU A 25 4.46 0.45 -13.37
N MET A 26 3.80 1.04 -12.37
CA MET A 26 4.39 2.10 -11.54
C MET A 26 5.59 1.60 -10.75
N GLU A 27 5.52 0.43 -10.12
CA GLU A 27 6.69 -0.16 -9.43
C GLU A 27 7.90 -0.29 -10.37
N THR A 28 7.66 -0.79 -11.58
CA THR A 28 8.72 -1.00 -12.58
C THR A 28 9.34 0.32 -13.03
N ARG A 29 8.52 1.34 -13.31
CA ARG A 29 9.01 2.67 -13.70
C ARG A 29 9.78 3.34 -12.56
N LEU A 30 9.24 3.30 -11.34
CA LEU A 30 9.84 3.93 -10.17
C LEU A 30 11.18 3.29 -9.79
N LYS A 31 11.36 1.97 -9.97
CA LYS A 31 12.67 1.32 -9.78
C LYS A 31 13.76 1.82 -10.74
N GLY A 32 13.38 2.37 -11.89
CA GLY A 32 14.30 2.94 -12.88
C GLY A 32 14.55 4.44 -12.72
N GLU A 33 13.82 5.13 -11.83
CA GLU A 33 13.89 6.58 -11.68
C GLU A 33 15.01 6.99 -10.71
N PRO A 34 15.96 7.86 -11.13
CA PRO A 34 16.99 8.38 -10.24
C PRO A 34 16.41 9.12 -9.02
N GLY A 35 16.97 8.88 -7.84
CA GLY A 35 16.55 9.53 -6.60
C GLY A 35 15.29 8.92 -5.96
N VAL A 36 14.59 8.02 -6.64
CA VAL A 36 13.45 7.29 -6.05
C VAL A 36 13.94 6.10 -5.20
N THR A 37 13.35 5.92 -4.02
CA THR A 37 13.61 4.76 -3.15
C THR A 37 12.32 3.99 -2.86
N ILE A 38 12.23 2.75 -3.33
CA ILE A 38 11.10 1.86 -3.03
C ILE A 38 11.16 1.41 -1.56
N GLN A 39 10.07 1.60 -0.81
CA GLN A 39 9.92 1.17 0.59
C GLN A 39 9.05 -0.09 0.72
N GLY A 40 8.56 -0.59 -0.40
CA GLY A 40 7.94 -1.89 -0.57
C GLY A 40 6.50 -1.80 -1.07
N PRO A 41 6.03 -2.84 -1.77
CA PRO A 41 4.63 -3.17 -1.75
C PRO A 41 4.27 -3.90 -0.44
N ILE A 42 3.17 -3.49 0.19
CA ILE A 42 2.64 -4.04 1.43
C ILE A 42 1.12 -4.11 1.34
N THR A 43 0.50 -5.03 2.08
CA THR A 43 -0.93 -4.98 2.35
C THR A 43 -1.19 -4.53 3.78
N HIS A 44 -2.17 -3.64 3.92
CA HIS A 44 -2.79 -3.23 5.18
C HIS A 44 -4.06 -4.02 5.50
N GLY A 45 -4.34 -5.08 4.71
CA GLY A 45 -5.57 -5.85 4.77
C GLY A 45 -6.72 -5.12 4.08
N ASN A 46 -6.94 -3.84 4.40
CA ASN A 46 -7.94 -2.96 3.77
C ASN A 46 -7.46 -2.27 2.47
N ALA A 47 -6.16 -2.31 2.20
CA ALA A 47 -5.55 -1.78 0.98
C ALA A 47 -4.28 -2.57 0.63
N LEU A 48 -3.99 -2.68 -0.67
CA LEU A 48 -2.68 -3.05 -1.20
C LEU A 48 -1.96 -1.76 -1.62
N SER A 49 -0.78 -1.52 -1.06
CA SER A 49 -0.06 -0.26 -1.19
C SER A 49 1.36 -0.46 -1.69
N LEU A 50 1.85 0.40 -2.57
CA LEU A 50 3.27 0.59 -2.91
C LEU A 50 3.76 1.90 -2.30
N TYR A 51 4.73 1.82 -1.41
CA TYR A 51 5.38 2.99 -0.81
C TYR A 51 6.72 3.28 -1.47
N PHE A 52 6.99 4.55 -1.69
CA PHE A 52 8.30 5.02 -2.14
C PHE A 52 8.60 6.43 -1.60
N ARG A 53 9.88 6.81 -1.70
CA ARG A 53 10.35 8.19 -1.56
C ARG A 53 10.60 8.75 -2.96
N ASP A 54 10.06 9.92 -3.26
CA ASP A 54 10.37 10.65 -4.50
C ASP A 54 11.80 11.25 -4.44
N PRO A 55 12.33 11.84 -5.52
CA PRO A 55 13.66 12.45 -5.54
C PRO A 55 13.88 13.53 -4.47
N GLU A 56 12.82 14.22 -4.05
CA GLU A 56 12.82 15.22 -2.99
C GLU A 56 12.70 14.62 -1.58
N GLY A 57 12.50 13.30 -1.46
CA GLY A 57 12.39 12.58 -0.20
C GLY A 57 10.97 12.59 0.41
N ASN A 58 9.95 13.06 -0.30
CA ASN A 58 8.56 12.97 0.16
C ASN A 58 8.10 11.52 0.18
N ARG A 59 7.30 11.15 1.18
CA ARG A 59 6.72 9.82 1.26
C ARG A 59 5.45 9.75 0.42
N VAL A 60 5.45 8.88 -0.57
CA VAL A 60 4.31 8.65 -1.45
C VAL A 60 3.80 7.22 -1.32
N GLU A 61 2.49 7.05 -1.35
CA GLU A 61 1.79 5.78 -1.38
C GLU A 61 0.89 5.72 -2.62
N LEU A 62 1.00 4.64 -3.39
CA LEU A 62 0.02 4.26 -4.40
C LEU A 62 -0.78 3.08 -3.87
N LEU A 63 -2.12 3.12 -3.89
CA LEU A 63 -2.92 2.08 -3.26
C LEU A 63 -4.15 1.65 -4.06
N ILE A 64 -4.54 0.40 -3.84
CA ILE A 64 -5.79 -0.21 -4.27
C ILE A 64 -6.57 -0.59 -3.01
N ASP A 65 -7.80 -0.08 -2.90
CA ASP A 65 -8.73 -0.47 -1.85
C ASP A 65 -9.11 -1.96 -2.00
N THR A 66 -9.13 -2.70 -0.90
CA THR A 66 -9.65 -4.08 -0.87
C THR A 66 -11.04 -4.12 -0.22
N PRO A 67 -11.82 -5.20 -0.42
CA PRO A 67 -13.15 -5.32 0.16
C PRO A 67 -13.13 -5.74 1.64
N TRP A 68 -11.97 -5.72 2.30
CA TRP A 68 -11.78 -6.26 3.64
C TRP A 68 -11.53 -5.16 4.68
N HIS A 69 -11.91 -5.41 5.91
CA HIS A 69 -11.50 -4.66 7.08
C HIS A 69 -10.75 -5.59 8.04
N VAL A 70 -9.61 -5.12 8.54
CA VAL A 70 -8.86 -5.73 9.65
C VAL A 70 -8.47 -4.66 10.67
N PRO A 71 -8.39 -4.98 11.97
CA PRO A 71 -7.90 -4.04 12.98
C PRO A 71 -6.49 -3.55 12.66
N GLN A 72 -6.26 -2.25 12.85
CA GLN A 72 -4.98 -1.59 12.60
C GLN A 72 -4.21 -1.39 13.92
N PRO A 73 -2.86 -1.39 13.91
CA PRO A 73 -1.99 -1.42 12.73
C PRO A 73 -1.84 -2.83 12.12
N TYR A 74 -1.94 -2.92 10.80
CA TYR A 74 -1.71 -4.14 10.04
C TYR A 74 -0.77 -3.86 8.87
N ARG A 75 0.30 -4.66 8.72
CA ARG A 75 1.28 -4.48 7.65
C ARG A 75 1.97 -5.80 7.33
N ILE A 76 1.72 -6.32 6.13
CA ILE A 76 2.36 -7.54 5.63
C ILE A 76 3.04 -7.23 4.29
N PRO A 77 4.36 -7.48 4.14
CA PRO A 77 5.02 -7.40 2.85
C PRO A 77 4.38 -8.34 1.83
N VAL A 78 4.30 -7.91 0.59
CA VAL A 78 3.85 -8.75 -0.53
C VAL A 78 4.87 -8.71 -1.65
N ASP A 79 4.74 -9.60 -2.63
CA ASP A 79 5.54 -9.61 -3.83
C ASP A 79 4.64 -9.33 -5.05
N LEU A 80 4.81 -8.16 -5.66
CA LEU A 80 4.03 -7.79 -6.85
C LEU A 80 4.43 -8.59 -8.09
N SER A 81 5.53 -9.35 -8.09
CA SER A 81 5.89 -10.23 -9.21
C SER A 81 5.08 -11.53 -9.25
N THR A 82 4.38 -11.86 -8.16
CA THR A 82 3.53 -13.05 -8.04
C THR A 82 2.29 -12.92 -8.96
N PRO A 83 1.80 -14.00 -9.61
CA PRO A 83 0.58 -13.95 -10.42
C PRO A 83 -0.63 -13.40 -9.67
N ASP A 84 -1.53 -12.70 -10.37
CA ASP A 84 -2.65 -11.95 -9.77
C ASP A 84 -3.50 -12.79 -8.83
N LYS A 85 -3.88 -13.99 -9.28
CA LYS A 85 -4.71 -14.91 -8.50
C LYS A 85 -4.03 -15.29 -7.19
N ASP A 86 -2.73 -15.57 -7.24
CA ASP A 86 -1.96 -16.03 -6.09
C ASP A 86 -1.70 -14.88 -5.11
N LEU A 87 -1.39 -13.68 -5.63
CA LEU A 87 -1.24 -12.48 -4.81
C LEU A 87 -2.55 -12.11 -4.10
N TRP A 88 -3.67 -12.04 -4.82
CA TRP A 88 -4.95 -11.72 -4.21
C TRP A 88 -5.42 -12.81 -3.25
N GLY A 89 -5.22 -14.08 -3.59
CA GLY A 89 -5.51 -15.20 -2.70
C GLY A 89 -4.68 -15.15 -1.41
N PHE A 90 -3.39 -14.80 -1.51
CA PHE A 90 -2.53 -14.60 -0.34
C PHE A 90 -3.05 -13.46 0.55
N ILE A 91 -3.35 -12.29 -0.04
CA ILE A 91 -3.83 -11.13 0.74
C ILE A 91 -5.18 -11.46 1.40
N GLU A 92 -6.12 -12.07 0.69
CA GLU A 92 -7.41 -12.47 1.23
C GLU A 92 -7.25 -13.46 2.39
N GLN A 93 -6.42 -14.50 2.21
CA GLN A 93 -6.15 -15.50 3.23
C GLN A 93 -5.61 -14.83 4.50
N LYS A 94 -4.65 -13.92 4.37
CA LYS A 94 -4.06 -13.19 5.49
C LYS A 94 -5.07 -12.28 6.18
N ALA A 95 -5.91 -11.57 5.41
CA ALA A 95 -6.97 -10.74 5.97
C ALA A 95 -7.97 -11.59 6.77
N ARG A 96 -8.51 -12.66 6.17
CA ARG A 96 -9.51 -13.54 6.82
C ARG A 96 -8.98 -14.25 8.07
N ALA A 97 -7.70 -14.58 8.10
CA ALA A 97 -7.06 -15.19 9.27
C ALA A 97 -6.83 -14.21 10.44
N THR A 98 -7.05 -12.91 10.22
CA THR A 98 -6.80 -11.88 11.24
C THR A 98 -8.00 -11.76 12.19
N PRO A 99 -7.83 -11.89 13.52
CA PRO A 99 -8.90 -11.66 14.48
C PRO A 99 -9.53 -10.27 14.30
N GLY A 100 -10.86 -10.21 14.28
CA GLY A 100 -11.60 -8.96 14.01
C GLY A 100 -11.78 -8.63 12.53
N PHE A 101 -11.43 -9.54 11.61
CA PHE A 101 -11.76 -9.42 10.20
C PHE A 101 -13.26 -9.23 9.97
N LYS A 102 -13.61 -8.32 9.05
CA LYS A 102 -14.96 -8.14 8.50
C LYS A 102 -14.88 -7.85 7.01
N MET A 103 -15.97 -8.08 6.28
CA MET A 103 -16.10 -7.42 4.99
C MET A 103 -16.20 -5.90 5.24
N ARG A 104 -15.57 -5.09 4.39
CA ARG A 104 -15.55 -3.63 4.55
C ARG A 104 -16.96 -3.04 4.60
N THR A 105 -17.88 -3.59 3.82
CA THR A 105 -19.28 -3.18 3.79
C THR A 105 -20.00 -3.44 5.11
N GLU A 106 -19.74 -4.58 5.76
CA GLU A 106 -20.30 -4.93 7.07
C GLU A 106 -19.77 -3.97 8.15
N TRP A 107 -18.45 -3.77 8.18
CA TRP A 107 -17.81 -2.84 9.11
C TRP A 107 -18.33 -1.41 8.97
N GLN A 108 -18.51 -0.93 7.73
CA GLN A 108 -19.07 0.40 7.45
C GLN A 108 -20.53 0.55 7.92
N ALA A 109 -21.30 -0.53 7.95
CA ALA A 109 -22.69 -0.50 8.42
C ALA A 109 -22.77 -0.40 9.96
N GLU A 110 -21.80 -0.94 10.68
CA GLU A 110 -21.77 -0.94 12.16
C GLU A 110 -21.30 0.37 12.78
N ILE A 111 -20.45 1.13 12.08
CA ILE A 111 -19.87 2.39 12.59
C ILE A 111 -20.71 3.61 12.20
N LYS A 112 -21.79 3.40 11.45
CA LYS A 112 -22.75 4.45 11.14
C LYS A 112 -23.59 4.87 12.33
#